data_AF-A0A523BN89-F1
#
_entry.id   AF-A0A523BN89-F1
#
_cell.length_a   1.000
_cell.length_b   1.000
_cell.length_c   1.000
_cell.angle_alpha   90.00
_cell.angle_beta   90.00
_cell.angle_gamma   90.00
#
_symmetry.space_group_name_H-M   'P 1'
#
loop_
_entity.id
_entity.type
_entity.pdbx_description
1 polymer ?
#
loop_
_entity_poly.entity_id
_entity_poly.type
_entity_poly.pdbx_seq_one_letter_code
_entity_poly.pdbx_strand_id
1 'polypeptide(L)'
;MTENVGRVDLERMGKAYEESKERYLANPGSSTVTLRATAKLVKNAYLEGRIGKYHFACDEPVARGGEDAAASPLEYFLAGAAF
;
A
#
# COMPACT_ATOMS: atom_id res chain seq x y z
N MET A 1 -20.10 -17.61 -15.63
CA MET A 1 -19.57 -16.23 -15.54
C MET A 1 -18.08 -16.32 -15.76
N THR A 2 -17.59 -15.83 -16.90
CA THR A 2 -16.16 -15.79 -17.20
C THR A 2 -15.51 -14.71 -16.34
N GLU A 3 -14.51 -15.10 -15.56
CA GLU A 3 -13.74 -14.18 -14.72
C GLU A 3 -12.98 -13.19 -15.62
N ASN A 4 -13.12 -11.89 -15.39
CA ASN A 4 -12.38 -10.85 -16.13
C ASN A 4 -10.93 -10.83 -15.63
N VAL A 5 -10.13 -11.79 -16.06
CA VAL A 5 -8.71 -11.87 -15.72
C VAL A 5 -7.94 -10.76 -16.46
N GLY A 6 -7.21 -9.93 -15.72
CA GLY A 6 -6.33 -8.90 -16.28
C GLY A 6 -7.03 -7.64 -16.80
N ARG A 7 -8.33 -7.44 -16.51
CA ARG A 7 -9.06 -6.21 -16.86
C ARG A 7 -9.80 -5.66 -15.65
N VAL A 8 -9.93 -4.33 -15.61
CA VAL A 8 -10.76 -3.65 -14.61
C VAL A 8 -12.23 -3.88 -14.94
N ASP A 9 -13.00 -4.24 -13.91
CA ASP A 9 -14.47 -4.21 -13.96
C ASP A 9 -14.95 -2.75 -13.90
N LEU A 10 -15.21 -2.17 -15.07
CA LEU A 10 -15.55 -0.75 -15.20
C LEU A 10 -16.91 -0.41 -14.60
N GLU A 11 -17.89 -1.32 -14.64
CA GLU A 11 -19.21 -1.08 -14.05
C GLU A 11 -19.10 -1.00 -12.53
N ARG A 12 -18.40 -1.97 -11.92
CA ARG A 12 -18.15 -1.97 -10.49
C ARG A 12 -17.37 -0.74 -10.03
N MET A 13 -16.32 -0.37 -10.77
CA MET A 13 -15.53 0.81 -10.47
C MET A 13 -16.33 2.10 -10.62
N GLY A 14 -17.12 2.24 -11.69
CA GLY A 14 -17.97 3.40 -11.94
C GLY A 14 -18.97 3.64 -10.82
N LYS A 15 -19.63 2.57 -10.34
CA LYS A 15 -20.54 2.66 -9.20
C LYS A 15 -19.83 3.16 -7.92
N ALA A 16 -18.66 2.61 -7.61
CA ALA A 16 -17.89 3.04 -6.44
C ALA A 16 -17.44 4.51 -6.52
N TYR A 17 -17.12 5.00 -7.72
CA TYR A 17 -16.79 6.41 -7.96
C TYR A 17 -17.97 7.34 -7.72
N GLU A 18 -19.16 7.01 -8.26
CA GLU A 18 -20.33 7.88 -8.09
C GLU A 18 -20.73 7.95 -6.62
N GLU A 19 -20.76 6.82 -5.91
CA GLU A 19 -21.00 6.79 -4.46
C GLU A 19 -19.97 7.64 -3.68
N SER A 20 -18.70 7.62 -4.10
CA SER A 20 -17.67 8.45 -3.47
C SER A 20 -17.85 9.93 -3.74
N LYS A 21 -18.26 10.29 -4.96
CA LYS A 21 -18.55 11.67 -5.36
C LYS A 21 -19.76 12.21 -4.60
N GLU A 22 -20.83 11.43 -4.46
CA GLU A 22 -22.00 11.81 -3.65
C GLU A 22 -21.62 12.08 -2.18
N ARG A 23 -20.80 11.21 -1.58
CA ARG A 23 -20.29 11.43 -0.21
C ARG A 23 -19.49 12.72 -0.09
N TYR A 24 -18.62 13.01 -1.06
CA TYR A 24 -17.83 14.24 -1.09
C TYR A 24 -18.70 15.48 -1.23
N LEU A 25 -19.68 15.48 -2.16
CA LEU A 25 -20.58 16.61 -2.35
C LEU A 25 -21.43 16.89 -1.11
N ALA A 26 -21.86 15.85 -0.39
CA ALA A 26 -22.61 15.98 0.86
C ALA A 26 -21.74 16.49 2.03
N ASN A 27 -20.46 16.13 2.05
CA ASN A 27 -19.51 16.58 3.07
C ASN A 27 -18.08 16.60 2.50
N PRO A 28 -17.56 17.76 2.09
CA PRO A 28 -16.21 17.86 1.52
C PRO A 28 -15.09 17.37 2.47
N GLY A 29 -15.32 17.42 3.78
CA GLY A 29 -14.37 16.89 4.78
C GLY A 29 -14.25 15.36 4.74
N SER A 30 -15.20 14.65 4.13
CA SER A 30 -15.22 13.18 4.06
C SER A 30 -14.15 12.58 3.14
N SER A 31 -13.47 13.40 2.33
CA SER A 31 -12.39 12.93 1.43
C SER A 31 -11.01 12.87 2.06
N THR A 32 -10.86 13.25 3.33
CA THR A 32 -9.56 13.13 4.02
C THR A 32 -9.33 11.68 4.43
N VAL A 33 -8.29 11.06 3.89
CA VAL A 33 -7.85 9.71 4.29
C VAL A 33 -6.61 9.84 5.18
N THR A 34 -6.66 9.23 6.36
CA THR A 34 -5.48 9.10 7.25
C THR A 34 -5.00 7.66 7.21
N LEU A 35 -3.75 7.46 6.77
CA LEU A 35 -3.07 6.17 6.84
C LEU A 35 -2.02 6.21 7.94
N ARG A 36 -1.87 5.09 8.66
CA ARG A 36 -0.84 4.91 9.68
C ARG A 36 -0.02 3.67 9.36
N ALA A 37 1.30 3.87 9.28
CA ALA A 37 2.30 2.82 9.26
C ALA A 37 3.04 2.81 10.60
N THR A 38 3.39 1.62 11.08
CA THR A 38 4.31 1.45 12.22
C THR A 38 5.32 0.38 11.86
N ALA A 39 6.58 0.56 12.27
CA ALA A 39 7.62 -0.44 12.10
C ALA A 39 8.46 -0.58 13.37
N LYS A 40 9.00 -1.77 13.60
CA LYS A 40 9.97 -2.05 14.67
C LYS A 40 11.23 -2.66 14.06
N LEU A 41 12.40 -2.24 14.55
CA LEU A 41 13.66 -2.91 14.24
C LEU A 41 13.69 -4.23 15.00
N VAL A 42 13.94 -5.34 14.32
CA VAL A 42 13.97 -6.67 14.94
C VAL A 42 15.42 -7.14 15.11
N LYS A 43 16.21 -7.02 14.06
CA LYS A 43 17.64 -7.35 14.02
C LYS A 43 18.31 -6.50 12.95
N ASN A 44 19.62 -6.31 13.03
CA ASN A 44 20.49 -5.64 12.06
C ASN A 44 19.80 -5.21 10.73
N ALA A 45 19.38 -3.93 10.63
CA ALA A 45 18.62 -3.32 9.52
C ALA A 45 17.24 -3.93 9.16
N TYR A 46 16.95 -5.17 9.56
CA TYR A 46 15.68 -5.85 9.36
C TYR A 46 14.56 -5.30 10.26
N LEU A 47 13.50 -4.83 9.61
CA LEU A 47 12.32 -4.20 10.20
C LEU A 47 11.07 -5.04 9.91
N GLU A 48 10.19 -5.15 10.90
CA GLU A 48 8.82 -5.61 10.71
C GLU A 48 7.86 -4.42 10.77
N GLY A 49 7.08 -4.25 9.70
CA GLY A 49 6.14 -3.16 9.52
C GLY A 49 4.69 -3.60 9.44
N ARG A 50 3.79 -2.66 9.69
CA ARG A 50 2.34 -2.84 9.55
C ARG A 50 1.67 -1.56 9.05
N ILE A 51 0.75 -1.71 8.10
CA ILE A 51 -0.22 -0.69 7.67
C ILE A 51 -1.61 -1.31 7.71
N GLY A 52 -2.50 -0.79 8.57
CA GLY A 52 -3.83 -1.36 8.76
C GLY A 52 -3.80 -2.82 9.21
N LYS A 53 -4.21 -3.75 8.35
CA LYS A 53 -4.16 -5.21 8.58
C LYS A 53 -2.98 -5.91 7.89
N TYR A 54 -2.23 -5.19 7.07
CA TYR A 54 -1.16 -5.75 6.25
C TYR A 54 0.17 -5.69 6.99
N HIS A 55 0.92 -6.77 6.92
CA HIS A 55 2.26 -6.92 7.48
C HIS A 55 3.28 -6.94 6.35
N PHE A 56 4.43 -6.33 6.57
CA PHE A 56 5.54 -6.33 5.64
C PHE A 56 6.87 -6.40 6.40
N ALA A 57 7.90 -6.88 5.71
CA ALA A 57 9.27 -6.90 6.21
C ALA A 57 10.11 -5.99 5.32
N CYS A 58 11.14 -5.38 5.89
CA CYS A 58 12.04 -4.51 5.17
C CYS A 58 13.46 -4.81 5.62
N ASP A 59 14.40 -4.91 4.68
CA ASP A 59 15.81 -5.12 4.98
C ASP A 59 16.70 -4.44 3.93
N GLU A 60 17.96 -4.23 4.25
CA GLU A 60 18.92 -3.66 3.32
C GLU A 60 19.75 -4.76 2.63
N PRO A 61 20.24 -4.54 1.40
CA PRO A 61 21.22 -5.41 0.79
C PRO A 61 22.50 -5.48 1.63
N VAL A 62 23.26 -6.57 1.47
CA VAL A 62 24.54 -6.76 2.18
C VAL A 62 25.49 -5.57 1.99
N ALA A 63 25.55 -5.00 0.78
CA ALA A 63 26.38 -3.83 0.47
C ALA A 63 26.01 -2.56 1.27
N ARG A 64 24.81 -2.52 1.86
CA ARG A 64 24.32 -1.43 2.72
C ARG A 64 24.17 -1.85 4.19
N GLY A 65 24.69 -3.02 4.56
CA GLY A 65 24.78 -3.49 5.95
C GLY A 65 23.61 -4.33 6.45
N GLY A 66 22.65 -4.68 5.59
CA GLY A 66 21.59 -5.65 5.92
C GLY A 66 21.94 -7.08 5.50
N GLU A 67 20.94 -7.96 5.51
CA GLU A 67 21.09 -9.39 5.19
C GLU A 67 20.41 -9.77 3.87
N ASP A 68 19.90 -8.78 3.12
CA ASP A 68 19.14 -8.98 1.88
C ASP A 68 17.89 -9.89 2.07
N ALA A 69 17.30 -9.85 3.27
CA ALA A 69 16.23 -10.77 3.68
C ALA A 69 14.81 -10.31 3.31
N ALA A 70 14.66 -9.07 2.83
CA ALA A 70 13.41 -8.49 2.37
C ALA A 70 13.69 -7.31 1.43
N ALA A 71 12.64 -6.79 0.77
CA ALA A 71 12.77 -5.59 -0.04
C ALA A 71 13.23 -4.40 0.81
N SER A 72 14.11 -3.59 0.23
CA SER A 72 14.64 -2.39 0.86
C SER A 72 13.62 -1.25 0.90
N PRO A 73 13.82 -0.25 1.78
CA PRO A 73 12.93 0.91 1.83
C PRO A 73 12.78 1.60 0.48
N LEU A 74 13.86 1.66 -0.30
CA LEU A 74 13.86 2.29 -1.62
C LEU A 74 13.08 1.46 -2.65
N GLU A 75 13.13 0.13 -2.57
CA GLU A 75 12.30 -0.73 -3.44
C GLU A 75 10.82 -0.61 -3.10
N TYR A 76 10.46 -0.48 -1.82
CA TYR A 76 9.08 -0.14 -1.43
C TYR A 76 8.64 1.23 -1.95
N PHE A 77 9.53 2.22 -1.93
CA PHE A 77 9.26 3.53 -2.54
C PHE A 77 9.02 3.41 -4.06
N LEU A 78 9.86 2.67 -4.78
CA LEU A 78 9.69 2.44 -6.21
C LEU A 78 8.42 1.64 -6.54
N ALA A 79 8.09 0.64 -5.73
CA ALA A 79 6.85 -0.10 -5.86
C ALA A 79 5.64 0.84 -5.77
N GLY A 80 5.64 1.76 -4.80
CA GLY A 80 4.58 2.77 -4.65
C GLY A 80 4.44 3.72 -5.85
N ALA A 81 5.49 3.93 -6.65
CA ALA A 81 5.41 4.72 -7.88
C ALA A 81 4.91 3.93 -9.09
N ALA A 82 5.02 2.60 -9.07
CA ALA A 82 4.63 1.73 -10.18
C ALA A 82 3.14 1.32 -10.15
N PHE A 83 2.52 1.31 -8.96
CA PHE A 83 1.09 1.03 -8.76
C PHE A 83 0.26 2.32 -8.75
#